data_AF-A0A950X4L8-F1
#
_entry.id   AF-A0A950X4L8-F1
#
_cell.length_a   1.000
_cell.length_b   1.000
_cell.length_c   1.000
_cell.angle_alpha   90.00
_cell.angle_beta   90.00
_cell.angle_gamma   90.00
#
_symmetry.space_group_name_H-M   'P 1'
#
loop_
_entity.id
_entity.type
_entity.pdbx_description
1 polymer ?
#
loop_
_entity_poly.entity_id
_entity_poly.type
_entity_poly.pdbx_seq_one_letter_code
_entity_poly.pdbx_strand_id
1 'polypeptide(L)'
;MKGLEPKAKPETSLIIKTVLVAVGLTRYSEATALYAASIARRFGAKLRVVHVFSPSNVAEFGRAADGPSLKDDQQEAEKHLSALTAKVHAFYPRTAYILRVGDPSEQIIQAAAV
;
A
#
# COMPACT_ATOMS: atom_id res chain seq x y z
N MET A 1 -5.56 -11.46 55.69
CA MET A 1 -5.39 -10.37 54.71
C MET A 1 -5.62 -10.97 53.33
N LYS A 2 -6.69 -10.56 52.63
CA LYS A 2 -7.09 -11.14 51.33
C LYS A 2 -6.26 -10.44 50.25
N GLY A 3 -5.37 -11.17 49.60
CA GLY A 3 -4.52 -10.65 48.53
C GLY A 3 -5.38 -10.16 47.36
N LEU A 4 -5.18 -8.91 46.99
CA LEU A 4 -5.74 -8.32 45.79
C LEU A 4 -4.92 -8.85 44.60
N GLU A 5 -5.36 -9.94 43.98
CA GLU A 5 -4.78 -10.37 42.71
C GLU A 5 -5.04 -9.27 41.65
N PRO A 6 -4.01 -8.83 40.91
CA PRO A 6 -4.21 -7.91 39.81
C PRO A 6 -5.01 -8.64 38.73
N LYS A 7 -6.29 -8.29 38.60
CA LYS A 7 -7.16 -8.78 37.54
C LYS A 7 -6.63 -8.21 36.22
N ALA A 8 -5.76 -8.97 35.54
CA ALA A 8 -5.25 -8.61 34.22
C ALA A 8 -6.45 -8.30 33.32
N LYS A 9 -6.48 -7.09 32.75
CA LYS A 9 -7.44 -6.72 31.71
C LYS A 9 -7.33 -7.80 30.61
N PRO A 10 -8.44 -8.31 30.06
CA PRO A 10 -8.35 -9.17 28.90
C PRO A 10 -7.64 -8.37 27.81
N GLU A 11 -6.40 -8.76 27.50
CA GLU A 11 -5.65 -8.18 26.42
C GLU A 11 -6.46 -8.43 25.16
N THR A 12 -7.08 -7.37 24.65
CA THR A 12 -7.92 -7.48 23.48
C THR A 12 -6.98 -7.83 22.35
N SER A 13 -7.00 -9.10 21.91
CA SER A 13 -6.13 -9.55 20.84
C SER A 13 -6.45 -8.73 19.60
N LEU A 14 -5.46 -7.96 19.15
CA LEU A 14 -5.65 -7.01 18.06
C LEU A 14 -5.72 -7.81 16.76
N ILE A 15 -6.93 -7.93 16.19
CA ILE A 15 -7.15 -8.68 14.96
C ILE A 15 -6.90 -7.76 13.76
N ILE A 16 -5.70 -7.84 13.18
CA ILE A 16 -5.38 -7.15 11.92
C ILE A 16 -5.75 -8.07 10.76
N LYS A 17 -6.76 -7.69 9.97
CA LYS A 17 -7.23 -8.46 8.81
C LYS A 17 -6.54 -8.07 7.50
N THR A 18 -6.12 -6.82 7.39
CA THR A 18 -5.52 -6.24 6.18
C THR A 18 -4.42 -5.26 6.57
N VAL A 19 -3.31 -5.30 5.86
CA VAL A 19 -2.25 -4.29 5.87
C VAL A 19 -2.27 -3.58 4.52
N LEU A 20 -2.44 -2.25 4.53
CA LEU A 20 -2.32 -1.41 3.34
C LEU A 20 -0.94 -0.75 3.36
N VAL A 21 -0.22 -0.81 2.25
CA VAL A 21 1.07 -0.13 2.07
C VAL A 21 1.02 0.79 0.87
N ALA A 22 1.27 2.07 1.08
CA ALA A 22 1.39 3.05 0.01
C ALA A 22 2.81 3.06 -0.55
N VAL A 23 2.94 3.06 -1.88
CA VAL A 23 4.23 3.09 -2.58
C VAL A 23 4.27 4.21 -3.62
N GLY A 24 5.43 4.87 -3.72
CA GLY A 24 5.67 5.95 -4.68
C GLY A 24 6.31 5.48 -5.99
N LEU A 25 6.38 4.17 -6.25
CA LEU A 25 7.06 3.56 -7.41
C LEU A 25 8.53 3.99 -7.59
N THR A 26 9.21 4.31 -6.48
CA THR A 26 10.65 4.56 -6.43
C THR A 26 11.44 3.27 -6.18
N ARG A 27 12.77 3.34 -6.26
CA ARG A 27 13.69 2.24 -5.90
C ARG A 27 13.47 1.64 -4.51
N TYR A 28 12.84 2.36 -3.59
CA TYR A 28 12.58 1.88 -2.22
C TYR A 28 11.26 1.10 -2.09
N SER A 29 10.39 1.16 -3.10
CA SER A 29 9.03 0.59 -3.04
C SER A 29 9.02 -0.92 -2.83
N GLU A 30 10.00 -1.63 -3.40
CA GLU A 30 10.14 -3.07 -3.23
C GLU A 30 10.45 -3.45 -1.78
N ALA A 31 11.45 -2.81 -1.17
CA ALA A 31 11.78 -3.03 0.24
C ALA A 31 10.61 -2.68 1.17
N THR A 32 9.92 -1.56 0.90
CA THR A 32 8.74 -1.13 1.66
C THR A 32 7.61 -2.16 1.59
N ALA A 33 7.31 -2.67 0.39
CA ALA A 33 6.24 -3.64 0.20
C ALA A 33 6.58 -5.01 0.83
N LEU A 34 7.84 -5.46 0.74
CA LEU A 34 8.31 -6.70 1.38
C LEU A 34 8.30 -6.59 2.92
N TYR A 35 8.63 -5.42 3.46
CA TYR A 35 8.51 -5.15 4.89
C TYR A 35 7.05 -5.23 5.34
N ALA A 36 6.13 -4.59 4.61
CA ALA A 36 4.70 -4.67 4.88
C ALA A 36 4.17 -6.11 4.74
N ALA A 37 4.67 -6.90 3.79
CA ALA A 37 4.34 -8.32 3.67
C ALA A 37 4.76 -9.13 4.89
N SER A 38 5.92 -8.80 5.48
CA SER A 38 6.37 -9.44 6.72
C SER A 38 5.46 -9.10 7.90
N ILE A 39 4.93 -7.88 7.97
CA ILE A 39 3.91 -7.50 8.96
C ILE A 39 2.62 -8.28 8.70
N ALA A 40 2.10 -8.28 7.47
CA ALA A 40 0.87 -8.97 7.11
C ALA A 40 0.94 -10.47 7.43
N ARG A 41 2.09 -11.11 7.13
CA ARG A 41 2.36 -12.51 7.45
C ARG A 41 2.29 -12.81 8.95
N ARG A 42 2.82 -11.93 9.81
CA ARG A 42 2.76 -12.09 11.28
C ARG A 42 1.33 -12.12 11.81
N PHE A 43 0.42 -11.37 11.18
CA PHE A 43 -0.99 -11.33 11.57
C PHE A 43 -1.89 -12.27 10.77
N GLY A 44 -1.37 -13.00 9.79
CA GLY A 44 -2.19 -13.74 8.82
C GLY A 44 -3.15 -12.82 8.04
N ALA A 45 -2.78 -11.56 7.84
CA ALA A 45 -3.58 -10.51 7.21
C ALA A 45 -3.39 -10.51 5.68
N LYS A 46 -4.33 -9.95 4.92
CA LYS A 46 -4.11 -9.66 3.49
C LYS A 46 -3.14 -8.47 3.35
N LEU A 47 -2.32 -8.45 2.31
CA LEU A 47 -1.52 -7.28 1.94
C LEU A 47 -2.17 -6.59 0.73
N ARG A 48 -2.35 -5.27 0.84
CA ARG A 48 -2.77 -4.42 -0.29
C ARG A 48 -1.68 -3.39 -0.57
N VAL A 49 -1.14 -3.39 -1.77
CA VAL A 49 -0.15 -2.39 -2.24
C VAL A 49 -0.91 -1.31 -2.99
N VAL A 50 -0.87 -0.06 -2.53
CA VAL A 50 -1.57 1.06 -3.18
C VAL A 50 -0.57 2.03 -3.78
N HIS A 51 -0.84 2.46 -5.00
CA HIS A 51 -0.22 3.63 -5.59
C HIS A 51 -1.30 4.61 -6.00
N VAL A 52 -1.06 5.90 -5.73
CA VAL A 52 -1.95 6.98 -6.16
C VAL A 52 -1.25 7.76 -7.26
N PHE A 53 -1.83 7.73 -8.45
CA PHE A 53 -1.41 8.55 -9.57
C PHE A 53 -2.04 9.95 -9.41
N SER A 54 -1.21 10.98 -9.24
CA SER A 54 -1.66 12.38 -9.17
C SER A 54 -1.37 13.09 -10.51
N PRO A 55 -2.39 13.40 -11.32
CA PRO A 55 -2.19 14.13 -12.58
C PRO A 55 -1.57 15.52 -12.38
N SER A 56 -1.86 16.17 -11.24
CA SER A 56 -1.30 17.48 -10.88
C SER A 56 0.21 17.42 -10.75
N ASN A 57 0.74 16.36 -10.10
CA ASN A 57 2.18 16.18 -9.95
C ASN A 57 2.86 15.99 -11.31
N VAL A 58 2.21 15.29 -12.25
CA VAL A 58 2.74 15.06 -13.61
C VAL A 58 2.77 16.36 -14.42
N ALA A 59 1.74 17.20 -14.28
CA ALA A 59 1.64 18.47 -15.00
C ALA A 59 2.69 19.50 -14.52
N GLU A 60 3.04 19.51 -13.23
CA GLU A 60 4.05 20.43 -12.68
C GLU A 60 5.47 20.19 -13.20
N PHE A 61 5.79 18.98 -13.66
CA PHE A 61 7.13 18.66 -14.20
C PHE A 61 7.35 19.13 -15.65
N GLY A 62 6.42 19.90 -16.22
CA GLY A 62 6.59 20.51 -17.55
C GLY A 62 6.56 19.45 -18.66
N ARG A 63 5.37 19.15 -19.17
CA ARG A 63 5.25 18.27 -20.33
C ARG A 63 5.67 18.97 -21.61
N ALA A 64 6.53 18.30 -22.38
CA ALA A 64 6.70 18.62 -23.79
C ALA A 64 5.38 18.38 -24.55
N ALA A 65 5.10 19.21 -25.55
CA ALA A 65 3.89 19.09 -26.37
C ALA A 65 3.78 17.72 -27.07
N ASP A 66 4.92 17.08 -27.35
CA ASP A 66 5.04 15.76 -27.99
C ASP A 66 5.33 14.63 -26.97
N GLY A 67 5.21 14.92 -25.67
CA GLY A 67 5.44 13.94 -24.60
C GLY A 67 4.30 12.93 -24.43
N PRO A 68 4.52 11.85 -23.65
CA PRO A 68 3.48 10.86 -23.35
C PRO A 68 2.22 11.51 -22.77
N SER A 69 1.04 10.97 -23.08
CA SER A 69 -0.24 11.48 -22.61
C SER A 69 -0.49 11.11 -21.13
N LEU A 70 -1.46 11.74 -20.46
CA LEU A 70 -1.71 11.47 -19.01
C LEU A 70 -2.13 10.01 -18.81
N LYS A 71 -2.77 9.45 -19.84
CA LYS A 71 -3.14 8.04 -19.88
C LYS A 71 -1.92 7.14 -19.99
N ASP A 72 -0.91 7.52 -20.76
CA ASP A 72 0.31 6.72 -20.91
C ASP A 72 1.09 6.66 -19.59
N ASP A 73 1.23 7.79 -18.90
CA ASP A 73 1.88 7.84 -17.58
C ASP A 73 1.11 7.02 -16.53
N GLN A 74 -0.22 7.09 -16.56
CA GLN A 74 -1.06 6.28 -15.68
C GLN A 74 -0.90 4.78 -15.97
N GLN A 75 -0.89 4.38 -17.25
CA GLN A 75 -0.67 2.99 -17.65
C GLN A 75 0.71 2.49 -17.25
N GLU A 76 1.74 3.34 -17.37
CA GLU A 76 3.09 2.98 -16.97
C GLU A 76 3.20 2.82 -15.45
N ALA A 77 2.56 3.69 -14.69
CA ALA A 77 2.44 3.54 -13.24
C ALA A 77 1.71 2.23 -12.88
N GLU A 78 0.66 1.85 -13.61
CA GLU A 78 -0.05 0.59 -13.40
C GLU A 78 0.83 -0.64 -13.69
N LYS A 79 1.58 -0.62 -14.80
CA LYS A 79 2.53 -1.69 -15.13
C LYS A 79 3.60 -1.85 -14.05
N HIS A 80 4.20 -0.75 -13.60
CA HIS A 80 5.19 -0.77 -12.53
C HIS A 80 4.61 -1.27 -11.21
N LEU A 81 3.39 -0.85 -10.84
CA LEU A 81 2.70 -1.34 -9.66
C LEU A 81 2.40 -2.83 -9.76
N SER A 82 1.93 -3.30 -10.92
CA SER A 82 1.65 -4.71 -11.18
C SER A 82 2.92 -5.57 -11.08
N ALA A 83 4.01 -5.13 -11.71
CA ALA A 83 5.31 -5.81 -11.66
C ALA A 83 5.88 -5.88 -10.24
N LEU A 84 5.85 -4.77 -9.50
CA LEU A 84 6.21 -4.73 -8.08
C LEU A 84 5.37 -5.74 -7.27
N THR A 85 4.07 -5.76 -7.52
CA THR A 85 3.14 -6.63 -6.79
C THR A 85 3.38 -8.10 -7.11
N ALA A 86 3.73 -8.45 -8.36
CA ALA A 86 4.10 -9.81 -8.73
C ALA A 86 5.33 -10.31 -7.94
N LYS A 87 6.35 -9.46 -7.77
CA LYS A 87 7.53 -9.79 -6.94
C LYS A 87 7.14 -10.04 -5.49
N VAL A 88 6.29 -9.17 -4.91
CA VAL A 88 5.83 -9.32 -3.53
C VAL A 88 4.91 -10.52 -3.37
N HIS A 89 4.08 -10.83 -4.37
CA HIS A 89 3.19 -11.98 -4.39
C HIS A 89 3.97 -13.30 -4.32
N ALA A 90 5.12 -13.39 -5.00
CA ALA A 90 6.02 -14.55 -4.89
C ALA A 90 6.53 -14.77 -3.46
N PHE A 91 6.69 -13.70 -2.67
CA PHE A 91 7.07 -13.78 -1.25
C PHE A 91 5.86 -14.00 -0.32
N TYR A 92 4.70 -13.42 -0.65
CA TYR A 92 3.48 -13.49 0.13
C TYR A 92 2.24 -13.55 -0.77
N PRO A 93 1.64 -14.75 -1.00
CA PRO A 93 0.57 -14.93 -1.99
C PRO A 93 -0.74 -14.19 -1.68
N ARG A 94 -0.98 -13.75 -0.44
CA ARG A 94 -2.17 -12.97 -0.07
C ARG A 94 -1.98 -11.47 -0.32
N THR A 95 -1.34 -11.14 -1.44
CA THR A 95 -1.04 -9.78 -1.87
C THR A 95 -1.82 -9.42 -3.13
N ALA A 96 -2.41 -8.22 -3.14
CA ALA A 96 -3.03 -7.61 -4.31
C ALA A 96 -2.66 -6.12 -4.37
N TYR A 97 -2.86 -5.48 -5.53
CA TYR A 97 -2.64 -4.04 -5.68
C TYR A 97 -3.93 -3.23 -5.88
N ILE A 98 -3.81 -1.92 -5.67
CA ILE A 98 -4.83 -0.93 -5.97
C ILE A 98 -4.15 0.26 -6.65
N LEU A 99 -4.58 0.60 -7.86
CA LEU A 99 -4.26 1.89 -8.45
C LEU A 99 -5.40 2.87 -8.14
N ARG A 100 -5.05 4.06 -7.66
CA ARG A 100 -5.97 5.18 -7.44
C ARG A 100 -5.51 6.39 -8.23
N VAL A 101 -6.43 7.31 -8.49
CA VAL A 101 -6.13 8.58 -9.17
C VAL A 101 -6.66 9.73 -8.31
N GLY A 102 -5.87 10.77 -8.11
CA GLY A 102 -6.26 11.96 -7.35
C GLY A 102 -5.20 12.37 -6.33
N ASP A 103 -5.64 13.04 -5.25
CA ASP A 103 -4.76 13.42 -4.15
C ASP A 103 -4.25 12.18 -3.39
N PRO A 104 -2.93 12.02 -3.19
CA PRO A 104 -2.37 10.86 -2.49
C PRO A 104 -2.94 10.65 -1.08
N SER A 105 -3.09 11.72 -0.29
CA SER A 105 -3.51 11.60 1.11
C SER A 105 -4.96 11.14 1.21
N GLU A 106 -5.85 11.77 0.44
CA GLU A 106 -7.26 11.41 0.39
C GLU A 106 -7.48 9.97 -0.11
N GLN A 107 -6.80 9.60 -1.20
CA GLN A 107 -6.98 8.28 -1.82
C GLN A 107 -6.42 7.14 -0.96
N ILE A 108 -5.35 7.37 -0.20
CA ILE A 108 -4.81 6.39 0.76
C ILE A 108 -5.80 6.16 1.90
N ILE A 109 -6.40 7.22 2.45
CA ILE A 109 -7.42 7.10 3.51
C ILE A 109 -8.62 6.31 2.99
N GLN A 110 -9.11 6.63 1.79
CA GLN A 110 -10.22 5.90 1.17
C GLN A 110 -9.88 4.43 0.90
N ALA A 111 -8.64 4.13 0.51
CA ALA A 111 -8.19 2.76 0.29
C ALA A 111 -8.08 1.95 1.60
N ALA A 112 -7.83 2.61 2.74
CA ALA A 112 -7.75 1.96 4.05
C ALA A 112 -9.11 1.56 4.62
N ALA A 113 -10.20 2.18 4.16
CA ALA A 113 -11.57 1.89 4.61
C ALA A 113 -12.18 0.60 4.02
N VAL A 114 -11.44 -0.14 3.18
CA VAL A 114 -11.95 -1.26 2.36
C VAL A 114 -11.27 -2.59 2.70
#